data_AF-A0A9E2YX94-F1
#
_entry.id   AF-A0A9E2YX94-F1
#
_cell.length_a   1.000
_cell.length_b   1.000
_cell.length_c   1.000
_cell.angle_alpha   90.00
_cell.angle_beta   90.00
_cell.angle_gamma   90.00
#
_symmetry.space_group_name_H-M   'P 1'
#
loop_
_entity.id
_entity.type
_entity.pdbx_description
1 polymer ?
#
loop_
_entity_poly.entity_id
_entity_poly.type
_entity_poly.pdbx_seq_one_letter_code
_entity_poly.pdbx_strand_id
1 'polypeptide(L)'
;MNQTAQETADILGEFGIARERIQDGDLEVRSPIDGAIIGRVRTTNARALSQSIHVACRAFLEWRTVPAPVRGELVRLLGEELRSNKTALGRLVTIESGKIVS
;
A
#
# COMPACT_ATOMS: atom_id res chain seq x y z
N MET A 1 2.95 -22.37 2.26
CA MET A 1 2.18 -21.11 2.17
C MET A 1 0.84 -21.44 1.55
N ASN A 2 -0.26 -20.90 2.09
CA ASN A 2 -1.56 -21.01 1.45
C ASN A 2 -1.56 -20.17 0.16
N GLN A 3 -2.35 -20.54 -0.85
CA GLN A 3 -2.31 -19.94 -2.20
C GLN A 3 -2.48 -18.42 -2.16
N THR A 4 -3.44 -17.94 -1.37
CA THR A 4 -3.74 -16.51 -1.18
C THR A 4 -2.57 -15.72 -0.61
N ALA A 5 -1.80 -16.30 0.32
CA ALA A 5 -0.64 -15.63 0.93
C ALA A 5 0.55 -15.53 -0.05
N GLN A 6 0.73 -16.55 -0.90
CA GLN A 6 1.76 -16.51 -1.95
C GLN A 6 1.41 -15.47 -3.01
N GLU A 7 0.16 -15.46 -3.46
CA GLU A 7 -0.34 -14.48 -4.42
C GLU A 7 -0.21 -13.04 -3.90
N THR A 8 -0.56 -12.77 -2.64
CA THR A 8 -0.35 -11.45 -2.01
C THR A 8 1.13 -11.04 -2.02
N ALA A 9 2.04 -11.96 -1.67
CA ALA A 9 3.46 -11.66 -1.65
C ALA A 9 4.04 -11.38 -3.06
N ASP A 10 3.49 -12.02 -4.08
CA ASP A 10 3.90 -11.83 -5.48
C ASP A 10 3.40 -10.47 -6.01
N ILE A 11 2.12 -10.14 -5.81
CA ILE A 11 1.55 -8.84 -6.18
C ILE A 11 2.30 -7.69 -5.49
N LEU A 12 2.59 -7.81 -4.20
CA LEU A 12 3.34 -6.78 -3.48
C LEU A 12 4.79 -6.67 -4.00
N GLY A 13 5.39 -7.79 -4.41
CA GLY A 13 6.69 -7.81 -5.08
C GLY A 13 6.68 -7.05 -6.41
N GLU A 14 5.62 -7.18 -7.21
CA GLU A 14 5.43 -6.41 -8.46
C GLU A 14 5.37 -4.90 -8.19
N PHE A 15 4.84 -4.48 -7.04
CA PHE A 15 4.81 -3.08 -6.61
C PHE A 15 6.13 -2.60 -5.95
N GLY A 16 7.17 -3.42 -5.96
CA GLY A 16 8.46 -3.10 -5.36
C GLY A 16 8.46 -3.13 -3.82
N ILE A 17 7.47 -3.78 -3.20
CA ILE A 17 7.39 -3.93 -1.74
C ILE A 17 8.11 -5.22 -1.34
N ALA A 18 9.23 -5.05 -0.63
CA ALA A 18 10.05 -6.17 -0.19
C ALA A 18 9.30 -7.07 0.82
N ARG A 19 9.45 -8.39 0.69
CA ARG A 19 8.71 -9.39 1.47
C ARG A 19 8.96 -9.27 2.98
N GLU A 20 10.12 -8.79 3.38
CA GLU A 20 10.51 -8.60 4.78
C GLU A 20 9.59 -7.58 5.46
N ARG A 21 9.04 -6.61 4.71
CA ARG A 21 8.11 -5.60 5.24
C ARG A 21 6.75 -6.18 5.65
N ILE A 22 6.43 -7.40 5.22
CA ILE A 22 5.13 -8.04 5.44
C ILE A 22 5.25 -9.41 6.13
N GLN A 23 6.40 -9.74 6.71
CA GLN A 23 6.62 -11.05 7.36
C GLN A 23 6.95 -10.98 8.85
N ASP A 24 7.55 -9.88 9.32
CA ASP A 24 8.08 -9.74 10.69
C ASP A 24 7.35 -8.68 11.55
N GLY A 25 6.08 -8.42 11.20
CA GLY A 25 5.22 -7.51 11.94
C GLY A 25 4.51 -8.13 13.14
N ASP A 26 3.97 -7.27 14.00
CA ASP A 26 3.14 -7.61 15.16
C ASP A 26 1.64 -7.62 14.84
N LEU A 27 1.22 -7.10 13.69
CA LEU A 27 -0.17 -7.14 13.22
C LEU A 27 -0.36 -8.18 12.12
N GLU A 28 -1.16 -9.20 12.40
CA GLU A 28 -1.57 -10.18 11.40
C GLU A 28 -2.67 -9.62 10.48
N VAL A 29 -2.45 -9.70 9.17
CA VAL A 29 -3.43 -9.39 8.14
C VAL A 29 -3.98 -10.69 7.61
N ARG A 30 -5.31 -10.83 7.59
CA ARG A 30 -6.01 -12.05 7.17
C ARG A 30 -6.94 -11.80 6.00
N SER A 31 -6.98 -12.74 5.07
CA SER A 31 -7.97 -12.69 3.98
C SER A 31 -9.34 -13.19 4.47
N PRO A 32 -10.43 -12.47 4.17
CA PRO A 32 -11.78 -12.97 4.37
C PRO A 32 -12.17 -14.13 3.43
N ILE A 33 -11.41 -14.39 2.37
CA ILE A 33 -11.70 -15.44 1.38
C ILE A 33 -11.56 -16.83 1.99
N ASP A 34 -10.47 -17.06 2.73
CA ASP A 34 -10.09 -18.38 3.26
C ASP A 34 -9.57 -18.34 4.71
N GLY A 35 -9.54 -17.17 5.35
CA GLY A 35 -9.02 -16.97 6.70
C GLY A 35 -7.48 -17.00 6.81
N ALA A 36 -6.76 -17.14 5.69
CA ALA A 36 -5.31 -17.24 5.67
C ALA A 36 -4.66 -15.93 6.14
N ILE A 37 -3.54 -16.06 6.87
CA ILE A 37 -2.65 -14.92 7.13
C ILE A 37 -1.90 -14.61 5.84
N ILE A 38 -2.12 -13.42 5.30
CA ILE A 38 -1.52 -12.93 4.05
C ILE A 38 -0.36 -11.98 4.29
N GLY A 39 -0.17 -11.53 5.53
CA GLY A 39 0.98 -10.74 5.94
C GLY A 39 1.03 -10.51 7.45
N ARG A 40 2.21 -10.15 7.94
CA ARG A 40 2.46 -9.60 9.26
C ARG A 40 3.15 -8.25 9.12
N VAL A 41 2.44 -7.18 9.40
CA VAL A 41 2.93 -5.80 9.24
C VAL A 41 3.24 -5.17 10.58
N ARG A 42 4.29 -4.35 10.63
CA ARG A 42 4.72 -3.71 11.86
C ARG A 42 3.81 -2.51 12.15
N THR A 43 3.24 -2.46 13.35
CA THR A 43 2.47 -1.32 13.82
C THR A 43 3.39 -0.13 14.06
N THR A 44 2.85 1.08 13.86
CA THR A 44 3.56 2.31 14.19
C THR A 44 3.27 2.70 15.64
N ASN A 45 4.26 3.30 16.32
CA ASN A 45 4.05 3.86 17.65
C ASN A 45 3.74 5.36 17.60
N ALA A 46 3.24 5.92 18.70
CA ALA A 46 2.83 7.32 18.78
C ALA A 46 3.97 8.29 18.42
N ARG A 47 5.21 8.00 18.84
CA ARG A 47 6.38 8.84 18.52
C ARG A 47 6.68 8.87 17.04
N ALA A 48 6.72 7.71 16.39
CA ALA A 48 6.95 7.58 14.96
C ALA A 48 5.81 8.25 14.16
N LEU A 49 4.56 8.10 14.61
CA LEU A 49 3.42 8.81 14.02
C LEU A 49 3.60 10.33 14.08
N SER A 50 3.95 10.89 15.25
CA SER A 50 4.21 12.33 15.39
C SER A 50 5.35 12.81 14.48
N GLN A 51 6.39 12.01 14.30
CA GLN A 51 7.49 12.32 13.38
C GLN A 51 7.01 12.34 11.92
N SER A 52 6.23 11.35 11.49
CA SER A 52 5.66 11.31 10.14
C SER A 52 4.75 12.52 9.86
N ILE A 53 3.93 12.92 10.84
CA ILE A 53 3.10 14.14 10.73
C ILE A 53 3.98 15.37 10.55
N HIS A 54 5.05 15.51 11.35
CA HIS A 54 5.96 16.64 11.23
C HIS A 54 6.63 16.71 9.85
N VAL A 55 7.07 15.56 9.32
CA VAL A 55 7.64 15.46 7.96
C VAL A 55 6.60 15.87 6.91
N ALA A 56 5.35 15.39 7.02
CA ALA A 56 4.28 15.74 6.10
C ALA A 56 3.95 17.25 6.14
N CYS A 57 3.90 17.85 7.34
CA CYS A 57 3.70 19.29 7.49
C CYS A 57 4.82 20.11 6.84
N ARG A 58 6.08 19.69 7.00
CA ARG A 58 7.22 20.33 6.33
C ARG A 58 7.13 20.22 4.81
N ALA A 59 6.87 19.02 4.29
CA ALA A 59 6.69 18.81 2.86
C ALA A 59 5.54 19.66 2.29
N PHE A 60 4.45 19.83 3.03
CA PHE A 60 3.35 20.71 2.63
C PHE A 60 3.76 22.19 2.50
N LEU A 61 4.60 22.71 3.40
CA LEU A 61 5.05 24.09 3.34
C LEU A 61 5.82 24.41 2.05
N GLU A 62 6.55 23.43 1.52
CA GLU A 62 7.21 23.49 0.22
C GLU A 62 6.22 23.20 -0.93
N TRP A 63 5.42 22.15 -0.80
CA TRP A 63 4.50 21.72 -1.86
C TRP A 63 3.42 22.75 -2.18
N ARG A 64 2.97 23.54 -1.19
CA ARG A 64 1.97 24.60 -1.41
C ARG A 64 2.48 25.73 -2.30
N THR A 65 3.79 25.93 -2.44
CA THR A 65 4.38 26.93 -3.33
C THR A 65 4.56 26.42 -4.76
N VAL A 66 4.47 25.10 -4.99
CA VAL A 66 4.51 24.51 -6.34
C VAL A 66 3.25 24.89 -7.11
N PRO A 67 3.33 25.38 -8.36
CA PRO A 67 2.16 25.76 -9.14
C PRO A 67 1.14 24.61 -9.28
N ALA A 68 -0.15 24.94 -9.20
CA ALA A 68 -1.22 23.94 -9.25
C ALA A 68 -1.15 22.99 -10.46
N PRO A 69 -0.84 23.45 -11.70
CA PRO A 69 -0.69 22.55 -12.85
C PRO A 69 0.43 21.52 -12.68
N VAL A 70 1.56 21.91 -12.07
CA VAL A 70 2.70 21.00 -11.82
C VAL A 70 2.34 19.95 -10.76
N ARG A 71 1.58 20.34 -9.72
CA ARG A 71 1.05 19.37 -8.75
C ARG A 71 0.08 18.40 -9.41
N GLY A 72 -0.73 18.90 -10.36
CA GLY A 72 -1.64 18.07 -11.15
C GLY A 72 -0.90 17.04 -12.01
N GLU A 73 0.26 17.38 -12.54
CA GLU A 73 1.08 16.45 -13.32
C GLU A 73 1.55 15.25 -12.48
N LEU A 74 1.95 15.48 -11.23
CA LEU A 74 2.27 14.38 -10.30
C LEU A 74 1.07 13.42 -10.13
N VAL A 75 -0.13 13.97 -9.96
CA VAL A 75 -1.36 13.16 -9.81
C VAL A 75 -1.68 12.41 -11.11
N ARG A 76 -1.46 13.03 -12.27
CA ARG A 76 -1.64 12.38 -13.58
C ARG A 76 -0.69 11.18 -13.71
N LEU A 77 0.59 11.35 -13.41
CA LEU A 77 1.60 10.29 -13.45
C LEU A 77 1.26 9.15 -12.48
N LEU A 78 0.87 9.47 -11.24
CA LEU A 78 0.38 8.47 -10.29
C LEU A 78 -0.83 7.70 -10.86
N GLY A 79 -1.75 8.41 -11.54
CA GLY A 79 -2.88 7.79 -12.21
C GLY A 79 -2.48 6.81 -13.32
N GLU A 80 -1.44 7.11 -14.10
CA GLU A 80 -0.91 6.18 -15.11
C GLU A 80 -0.32 4.93 -14.48
N GLU A 81 0.48 5.06 -13.42
CA GLU A 81 1.01 3.89 -12.69
C GLU A 81 -0.10 3.01 -12.12
N LEU A 82 -1.14 3.63 -11.54
CA LEU A 82 -2.32 2.90 -11.04
C LEU A 82 -3.09 2.19 -12.15
N ARG A 83 -3.21 2.78 -13.35
CA ARG A 83 -3.87 2.14 -14.50
C ARG A 83 -3.07 0.97 -15.03
N SER A 84 -1.75 1.14 -15.16
CA SER A 84 -0.82 0.08 -15.57
C SER A 84 -0.89 -1.13 -14.63
N ASN A 85 -1.14 -0.90 -13.34
CA ASN A 85 -1.22 -1.93 -12.30
C ASN A 85 -2.66 -2.30 -11.89
N LYS A 86 -3.68 -1.88 -12.64
CA LYS A 86 -5.10 -1.99 -12.24
C LYS A 86 -5.50 -3.41 -11.84
N THR A 87 -5.12 -4.41 -12.63
CA THR A 87 -5.50 -5.81 -12.41
C THR A 87 -4.90 -6.35 -11.12
N ALA A 88 -3.59 -6.18 -10.92
CA ALA A 88 -2.89 -6.64 -9.72
C ALA A 88 -3.41 -5.92 -8.46
N LEU A 89 -3.63 -4.60 -8.55
CA LEU A 89 -4.17 -3.82 -7.43
C LEU A 89 -5.61 -4.23 -7.09
N GLY A 90 -6.45 -4.44 -8.10
CA GLY A 90 -7.81 -4.94 -7.92
C GLY A 90 -7.83 -6.32 -7.26
N ARG A 91 -6.91 -7.20 -7.66
CA ARG A 91 -6.77 -8.53 -7.05
C ARG A 91 -6.35 -8.45 -5.59
N LEU A 92 -5.40 -7.59 -5.23
CA LEU A 92 -5.01 -7.36 -3.85
C LEU A 92 -6.19 -6.87 -3.00
N VAL A 93 -6.98 -5.92 -3.51
CA VAL A 93 -8.21 -5.44 -2.84
C VAL A 93 -9.21 -6.58 -2.63
N THR A 94 -9.41 -7.45 -3.61
CA THR A 94 -10.26 -8.65 -3.47
C THR A 94 -9.74 -9.57 -2.36
N ILE A 95 -8.43 -9.81 -2.32
CA ILE A 95 -7.82 -10.68 -1.30
C ILE A 95 -8.03 -10.11 0.11
N GLU A 96 -7.83 -8.80 0.31
CA GLU A 96 -7.96 -8.19 1.64
C GLU A 96 -9.41 -7.92 2.07
N SER A 97 -10.31 -7.62 1.12
CA SER A 97 -11.68 -7.21 1.44
C SER A 97 -12.74 -8.28 1.17
N GLY A 98 -12.39 -9.39 0.50
CA GLY A 98 -13.35 -10.44 0.10
C GLY A 98 -14.36 -10.03 -0.97
N LYS A 99 -14.17 -8.89 -1.63
CA LYS A 99 -15.07 -8.40 -2.68
C LYS A 99 -14.84 -9.17 -3.99
N ILE A 100 -15.92 -9.41 -4.73
CA ILE A 100 -15.85 -9.99 -6.08
C ILE A 100 -15.00 -9.06 -6.96
N VAL A 101 -14.13 -9.62 -7.79
CA VAL A 101 -13.32 -8.85 -8.73
C VAL A 101 -14.27 -8.07 -9.65
N SER A 102 -14.15 -6.74 -9.69
CA SER A 102 -14.93 -5.84 -10.54
C SER A 102 -14.17 -5.42 -11.79
#